data_AF-S7VB20-F1
#
_entry.id   AF-S7VB20-F1
#
_cell.length_a   1.000
_cell.length_b   1.000
_cell.length_c   1.000
_cell.angle_alpha   90.00
_cell.angle_beta   90.00
_cell.angle_gamma   90.00
#
_symmetry.space_group_name_H-M   'P 1'
#
loop_
_entity.id
_entity.type
_entity.pdbx_description
1 polymer ?
#
loop_
_entity_poly.entity_id
_entity_poly.type
_entity_poly.pdbx_seq_one_letter_code
_entity_poly.pdbx_strand_id
1 'polypeptide(L)' 'MRQFAPVIFDVTHSVQQPGANKGTSGGQRQMAPYLARAAGAAGIDGFLSKPTQIHL' A
#
# COMPACT_ATOMS: atom_id res chain seq x y z
N MET A 1 15.54 -6.68 4.44
CA MET A 1 15.43 -5.26 4.89
C MET A 1 15.43 -5.13 6.41
N ARG A 2 14.65 -5.93 7.15
CA ARG A 2 14.55 -5.84 8.63
C ARG A 2 15.86 -5.98 9.40
N GLN A 3 16.85 -6.68 8.86
CA GLN A 3 18.19 -6.79 9.46
C GLN A 3 18.96 -5.46 9.50
N PHE A 4 18.57 -4.49 8.66
CA PHE A 4 19.33 -3.25 8.46
C PHE A 4 18.55 -1.99 8.82
N ALA A 5 17.21 -2.03 8.86
CA ALA A 5 16.35 -0.89 9.19
C ALA A 5 14.90 -1.34 9.50
N PRO A 6 14.09 -0.48 10.16
CA PRO A 6 12.66 -0.68 10.23
C PRO A 6 12.02 -0.79 8.85
N VAL A 7 11.09 -1.73 8.69
CA VAL A 7 10.37 -1.97 7.45
C VAL A 7 8.95 -1.45 7.56
N ILE A 8 8.63 -0.50 6.69
CA ILE A 8 7.30 0.10 6.58
C ILE A 8 6.65 -0.38 5.29
N PHE A 9 5.39 -0.81 5.38
CA PHE A 9 4.59 -1.16 4.20
C PHE A 9 3.67 0.00 3.83
N ASP A 10 3.86 0.56 2.62
CA ASP A 10 2.93 1.54 2.06
C ASP A 10 1.74 0.84 1.41
N VAL A 11 0.66 0.76 2.18
CA VAL A 11 -0.57 0.07 1.79
C VAL A 11 -1.20 0.76 0.58
N THR A 12 -1.10 2.09 0.49
CA THR A 12 -1.83 2.88 -0.50
C THR A 12 -1.19 2.85 -1.89
N HIS A 13 0.12 3.01 -1.99
CA HIS A 13 0.80 2.93 -3.28
C HIS A 13 1.00 1.49 -3.75
N SER A 14 1.03 0.51 -2.83
CA SER A 14 1.13 -0.91 -3.21
C SER A 14 -0.11 -1.46 -3.92
N VAL A 15 -1.26 -0.78 -3.84
CA VAL A 15 -2.48 -1.12 -4.59
C VAL A 15 -2.71 -0.21 -5.81
N GLN A 16 -1.76 0.66 -6.13
CA GLN A 16 -1.83 1.54 -7.29
C GLN A 16 -1.63 0.75 -8.58
N GLN A 17 -2.35 1.17 -9.63
CA GLN A 17 -2.22 0.71 -11.00
C GLN A 17 -1.84 1.93 -11.86
N PRO A 18 -0.53 2.17 -12.09
CA PRO A 18 -0.06 3.31 -12.85
C PRO A 18 -0.70 3.38 -14.25
N GLY A 19 -1.19 4.55 -14.64
CA GLY A 19 -1.82 4.79 -15.95
C GLY A 19 -3.22 4.19 -16.15
N ALA A 20 -3.76 3.45 -15.17
CA ALA A 20 -5.03 2.73 -15.33
C ALA A 20 -6.28 3.63 -15.36
N ASN A 21 -6.16 4.93 -15.09
CA ASN A 21 -7.26 5.88 -15.12
C ASN A 21 -7.03 6.96 -16.21
N LYS A 22 -7.09 6.56 -17.49
CA LYS A 22 -7.02 7.48 -18.64
C LYS A 22 -5.83 8.44 -18.63
N GLY A 23 -4.64 7.93 -18.27
CA GLY A 23 -3.41 8.73 -18.15
C GLY A 23 -3.09 9.18 -16.73
N THR A 24 -3.98 8.98 -15.75
CA THR A 24 -3.68 9.06 -14.32
C THR A 24 -3.60 7.66 -13.68
N SER A 25 -3.12 7.61 -12.44
CA SER A 25 -2.86 6.34 -11.77
C SER A 25 -4.10 5.74 -11.13
N GLY A 26 -4.77 4.78 -11.77
CA GLY A 26 -5.84 3.97 -11.17
C GLY A 26 -5.35 3.08 -10.00
N GLY A 27 -6.21 2.19 -9.48
CA GLY A 27 -5.82 1.18 -8.48
C GLY A 27 -6.97 0.51 -7.74
N GLN A 28 -6.62 -0.46 -6.89
CA GLN A 28 -7.57 -1.40 -6.29
C GLN A 28 -7.68 -1.19 -4.78
N ARG A 29 -8.35 -0.10 -4.37
CA ARG A 29 -8.51 0.25 -2.94
C ARG A 29 -9.08 -0.91 -2.10
N GLN A 30 -9.97 -1.72 -2.67
CA GLN A 30 -10.54 -2.90 -2.02
C GLN A 30 -9.49 -3.94 -1.60
N MET A 31 -8.31 -3.95 -2.23
CA MET A 31 -7.21 -4.84 -1.87
C MET A 31 -6.40 -4.36 -0.66
N ALA A 32 -6.47 -3.08 -0.31
CA ALA A 32 -5.73 -2.49 0.80
C ALA A 32 -5.86 -3.25 2.14
N PRO A 33 -7.06 -3.60 2.64
CA PRO A 33 -7.18 -4.34 3.90
C PRO A 33 -6.59 -5.74 3.85
N TYR A 34 -6.59 -6.39 2.67
CA TYR A 34 -6.00 -7.72 2.52
C TYR A 34 -4.47 -7.66 2.55
N LEU A 35 -3.89 -6.72 1.79
CA LEU A 35 -2.44 -6.54 1.77
C LEU A 35 -1.90 -6.00 3.10
N ALA A 36 -2.63 -5.12 3.78
CA ALA A 36 -2.25 -4.66 5.12
C ALA A 36 -2.17 -5.83 6.12
N ARG A 37 -3.18 -6.72 6.13
CA ARG A 37 -3.15 -7.92 6.98
C ARG A 37 -2.00 -8.86 6.61
N ALA A 38 -1.76 -9.08 5.32
CA ALA A 38 -0.65 -9.91 4.85
C ALA A 38 0.70 -9.35 5.29
N ALA A 39 0.91 -8.03 5.14
CA ALA A 39 2.14 -7.37 5.55
C ALA A 39 2.32 -7.41 7.08
N GLY A 40 1.25 -7.24 7.86
CA GLY A 40 1.27 -7.44 9.31
C GLY A 40 1.71 -8.85 9.70
N ALA A 41 1.15 -9.88 9.05
CA ALA A 41 1.52 -11.28 9.30
C ALA A 41 2.96 -11.62 8.88
N ALA A 42 3.47 -11.00 7.81
CA ALA A 42 4.86 -11.15 7.38
C ALA A 42 5.87 -10.49 8.35
N GLY A 43 5.38 -9.70 9.31
CA GLY A 43 6.18 -8.99 10.29
C GLY A 43 6.81 -7.75 9.68
N ILE A 44 6.09 -6.64 9.73
CA ILE A 44 6.59 -5.29 9.44
C ILE A 44 6.60 -4.45 10.72
N ASP A 45 7.32 -3.34 10.68
CA ASP A 45 7.49 -2.44 11.83
C ASP A 45 6.45 -1.29 11.83
N GLY A 46 5.75 -1.07 10.71
CA GLY A 46 4.65 -0.13 10.64
C GLY A 46 3.99 -0.03 9.26
N PHE A 47 2.87 0.69 9.21
CA PHE A 47 2.13 0.97 7.97
C PHE A 47 2.25 2.44 7.57
N LEU A 48 2.35 2.69 6.27
CA LEU A 48 2.07 3.98 5.68
C LEU A 48 0.74 3.88 4.93
N SER A 49 -0.23 4.69 5.34
CA SER A 49 -1.56 4.76 4.72
C SER A 49 -1.99 6.22 4.67
N LYS A 50 -2.36 6.71 3.48
CA LYS A 50 -2.90 8.06 3.35
C LYS A 50 -4.27 8.19 4.06
N PRO A 51 -4.57 9.33 4.73
CA PRO A 51 -5.71 9.43 5.64
C PRO A 51 -7.08 9.30 4.95
N THR A 52 -7.23 9.79 3.73
CA THR A 52 -8.54 9.85 3.05
C THR A 52 -8.34 10.24 1.58
N GLN A 53 -9.23 9.72 0.72
CA GLN A 53 -9.31 9.95 -0.72
C GLN A 53 -8.09 9.50 -1.52
N ILE A 54 -8.12 8.21 -1.83
CA ILE A 54 -7.33 7.63 -2.89
C ILE A 54 -7.93 8.13 -4.23
N HIS A 55 -7.49 9.29 -4.72
CA HIS A 55 -7.67 9.65 -6.12
C HIS A 55 -6.69 8.80 -6.91
N LEU A 56 -7.23 7.75 -7.50
CA LEU A 56 -6.56 6.93 -8.47
C LEU A 56 -7.15 7.24 -9.85
#